data_AF-A0A4Q2XBX8-F1
#
_entry.id   AF-A0A4Q2XBX8-F1
#
_cell.length_a   1.000
_cell.length_b   1.000
_cell.length_c   1.000
_cell.angle_alpha   90.00
_cell.angle_beta   90.00
_cell.angle_gamma   90.00
#
_symmetry.space_group_name_H-M   'P 1'
#
loop_
_entity.id
_entity.type
_entity.pdbx_description
1 polymer ?
#
loop_
_entity_poly.entity_id
_entity_poly.type
_entity_poly.pdbx_seq_one_letter_code
_entity_poly.pdbx_strand_id
1 'polypeptide(L)'
;MVAAGMVTSSQAVEFIAPAEGPVAFRRDKVPLESEMMGELSLQLTDLAYALPGTTAGELRCASQMLALATTLDPGNARARNLIEDFRKNRRRPDPDQEKLVKDRIRVWGTIAWLETTEAGPEGQALANCLKDVMAVSDPKDPRSETLLASGQQGAWNGWVQMTESFELGMPGKRASGGKNPGAGPALKLAEATVSTVIWQESGEGAGKWAQSLVPLTMKAGATEEKLSGFSLTIGSAGIPALATVASQVTTLLTSMHDPLPGGLRVEINAPGLTVAENSGKTLNCQAAAAVLANAAITGKEPDATILGSVDTSGNYTLPKGFWDQLRAVDKGKGGRLILPMAAADYLTALLAFENARFFLKYEVLLAKDFKQALEFSSKATPEAYATPLGQFAEIQAKATEGSVGSYLTNSFVRRRLAEISQAAPFHYSSKMLLIQGAGNRPTLIPKAVMTSEIRRALEPVADVAKSVAQSAAYSGSMATVYENARTSLDGLQRYAEKDDRTLLSQAQALVAMVRTMDRVGRVRTGVNDTSSLYDTQQQFTKLYSTVSVLLEAAGEPLPR
;
A
#
# COMPACT_ATOMS: atom_id res chain seq x y z
N MET A 1 47.61 -21.45 -3.48
CA MET A 1 47.90 -20.40 -2.48
C MET A 1 47.53 -19.06 -3.11
N VAL A 2 46.27 -18.64 -2.96
CA VAL A 2 45.79 -17.30 -3.30
C VAL A 2 44.82 -16.92 -2.19
N ALA A 3 45.17 -15.89 -1.43
CA ALA A 3 44.39 -15.39 -0.30
C ALA A 3 43.18 -14.61 -0.82
N ALA A 4 41.98 -15.04 -0.42
CA ALA A 4 40.76 -14.25 -0.58
C ALA A 4 40.68 -13.25 0.57
N GLY A 5 40.78 -11.96 0.25
CA GLY A 5 40.56 -10.88 1.19
C GLY A 5 39.09 -10.82 1.62
N MET A 6 38.83 -11.05 2.90
CA MET A 6 37.57 -10.69 3.54
C MET A 6 37.47 -9.17 3.59
N VAL A 7 36.58 -8.60 2.78
CA VAL A 7 36.05 -7.25 3.03
C VAL A 7 34.92 -7.43 4.03
N THR A 8 35.19 -7.15 5.31
CA THR A 8 34.14 -6.99 6.32
C THR A 8 33.48 -5.63 6.11
N SER A 9 32.35 -5.62 5.41
CA SER A 9 31.44 -4.48 5.38
C SER A 9 30.88 -4.25 6.79
N SER A 10 31.41 -3.23 7.48
CA SER A 10 30.86 -2.70 8.72
C SER A 10 29.48 -2.10 8.42
N GLN A 11 28.40 -2.77 8.84
CA GLN A 11 27.05 -2.19 8.80
C GLN A 11 26.96 -1.11 9.88
N ALA A 12 26.57 0.09 9.47
CA ALA A 12 26.39 1.24 10.34
C ALA A 12 25.05 1.11 11.11
N VAL A 13 25.07 1.45 12.40
CA VAL A 13 23.89 1.40 13.26
C VAL A 13 22.83 2.39 12.78
N GLU A 14 21.62 1.90 12.53
CA GLU A 14 20.54 2.67 11.94
C GLU A 14 19.79 3.50 13.00
N PHE A 15 19.76 4.83 12.82
CA PHE A 15 18.99 5.73 13.67
C PHE A 15 17.56 5.91 13.15
N ILE A 16 16.58 5.65 14.03
CA ILE A 16 15.17 5.88 13.75
C ILE A 16 14.73 7.24 14.31
N ALA A 17 14.28 8.12 13.43
CA ALA A 17 13.82 9.45 13.82
C ALA A 17 12.47 9.40 14.58
N PRO A 18 12.17 10.42 15.40
CA PRO A 18 10.86 10.59 16.03
C PRO A 18 9.74 10.64 14.99
N ALA A 19 8.59 10.09 15.34
CA ALA A 19 7.38 10.22 14.55
C ALA A 19 6.69 11.56 14.86
N GLU A 20 5.87 12.05 13.93
CA GLU A 20 4.98 13.20 14.16
C GLU A 20 3.74 12.84 15.02
N GLY A 21 3.71 11.62 15.56
CA GLY A 21 2.59 10.97 16.26
C GLY A 21 2.25 11.58 17.63
N PRO A 22 1.37 10.91 18.42
CA PRO A 22 0.77 11.50 19.61
C PRO A 22 1.84 11.90 20.64
N VAL A 23 2.02 13.21 20.79
CA VAL A 23 2.97 13.81 21.74
C VAL A 23 2.50 13.51 23.17
N ALA A 24 3.42 13.15 24.06
CA ALA A 24 3.12 12.77 25.44
C ALA A 24 2.47 13.88 26.28
N PHE A 25 2.59 15.14 25.85
CA PHE A 25 2.05 16.31 26.53
C PHE A 25 1.64 17.38 25.52
N ARG A 26 0.74 18.26 25.94
CA ARG A 26 0.33 19.44 25.19
C ARG A 26 1.23 20.63 25.49
N ARG A 27 2.05 21.02 24.51
CA ARG A 27 2.98 22.15 24.59
C ARG A 27 2.32 23.44 25.11
N ASP A 28 1.10 23.75 24.67
CA ASP A 28 0.38 24.97 25.05
C ASP A 28 -0.08 24.99 26.52
N LYS A 29 -0.01 23.85 27.21
CA LYS A 29 -0.42 23.68 28.60
C LYS A 29 0.73 23.39 29.55
N VAL A 30 1.96 23.33 29.04
CA VAL A 30 3.15 23.23 29.89
C VAL A 30 3.38 24.60 30.52
N PRO A 31 3.54 24.70 31.85
CA PRO A 31 3.67 25.99 32.53
C PRO A 31 5.10 26.56 32.45
N LEU A 32 5.74 26.45 31.29
CA LEU A 32 7.04 27.06 31.01
C LEU A 32 6.85 28.23 30.04
N GLU A 33 7.55 29.33 30.26
CA GLU A 33 7.55 30.44 29.31
C GLU A 33 8.25 30.04 28.00
N SER A 34 7.91 30.72 26.91
CA SER A 34 8.43 30.37 25.58
C SER A 34 9.96 30.44 25.49
N GLU A 35 10.58 31.37 26.24
CA GLU A 35 12.04 31.47 26.34
C GLU A 35 12.64 30.24 27.02
N MET A 36 12.09 29.83 28.17
CA MET A 36 12.52 28.63 28.89
C MET A 36 12.33 27.34 28.07
N MET A 37 11.24 27.24 27.30
CA MET A 37 11.03 26.11 26.38
C MET A 37 12.06 26.09 25.24
N GLY A 38 12.44 27.27 24.72
CA GLY A 38 13.50 27.39 23.71
C GLY A 38 14.86 27.00 24.27
N GLU A 39 15.21 27.46 25.47
CA GLU A 39 16.45 27.09 26.14
C GLU A 39 16.52 25.58 26.45
N LEU A 40 15.43 25.00 26.96
CA LEU A 40 15.35 23.57 27.24
C LEU A 40 15.48 22.75 25.94
N SER A 41 14.85 23.19 24.86
CA SER A 41 14.99 22.56 23.54
C SER A 41 16.44 22.54 23.05
N LEU A 42 17.17 23.66 23.21
CA LEU A 42 18.59 23.74 22.84
C LEU A 42 19.46 22.84 23.72
N GLN A 43 19.22 22.82 25.03
CA GLN A 43 19.94 21.94 25.98
C GLN A 43 19.77 20.46 25.61
N LEU A 44 18.54 20.03 25.31
CA LEU A 44 18.27 18.65 24.86
C LEU A 44 18.92 18.33 23.52
N THR A 45 18.99 19.30 22.61
CA THR A 45 19.68 19.15 21.32
C THR A 45 21.19 18.94 21.53
N ASP A 46 21.80 19.69 22.44
CA ASP A 46 23.22 19.57 22.77
C ASP A 46 23.55 18.24 23.46
N LEU A 47 22.68 17.78 24.37
CA LEU A 47 22.79 16.47 25.00
C LEU A 47 22.65 15.33 23.99
N ALA A 48 21.71 15.42 23.04
CA ALA A 48 21.54 14.44 21.97
C ALA A 48 22.75 14.41 21.03
N TYR A 49 23.32 15.57 20.72
CA TYR A 49 24.52 15.67 19.87
C TYR A 49 25.73 14.97 20.52
N ALA A 50 25.86 15.12 21.84
CA ALA A 50 26.95 14.55 22.62
C ALA A 50 26.88 13.02 22.77
N LEU A 51 25.73 12.39 22.51
CA LEU A 51 25.59 10.94 22.61
C LEU A 51 26.40 10.23 21.52
N PRO A 52 27.24 9.23 21.88
CA PRO A 52 28.01 8.47 20.90
C PRO A 52 27.12 7.81 19.85
N GLY A 53 25.95 7.31 20.26
CA GLY A 53 25.01 6.62 19.38
C GLY A 53 25.56 5.28 18.91
N THR A 54 26.41 4.66 19.73
CA THR A 54 27.02 3.35 19.44
C THR A 54 26.20 2.22 20.02
N THR A 55 25.21 2.51 20.88
CA THR A 55 24.26 1.54 21.41
C THR A 55 22.82 1.91 21.02
N ALA A 56 21.94 0.93 20.96
CA ALA A 56 20.52 1.13 20.68
C ALA A 56 19.85 2.01 21.74
N GLY A 57 20.24 1.84 23.01
CA GLY A 57 19.79 2.70 24.11
C GLY A 57 20.19 4.16 23.91
N GLU A 58 21.42 4.42 23.44
CA GLU A 58 21.88 5.78 23.14
C GLU A 58 21.17 6.37 21.90
N LEU A 59 20.95 5.58 20.84
CA LEU A 59 20.25 6.04 19.64
C LEU A 59 18.78 6.33 19.92
N ARG A 60 18.13 5.49 20.73
CA ARG A 60 16.78 5.76 21.22
C ARG A 60 16.77 7.01 22.09
N CYS A 61 17.68 7.14 23.05
CA CYS A 61 17.76 8.31 23.93
C CYS A 61 17.94 9.60 23.12
N ALA A 62 18.81 9.59 22.11
CA ALA A 62 18.96 10.71 21.18
C ALA A 62 17.66 11.00 20.42
N SER A 63 16.95 9.98 19.96
CA SER A 63 15.64 10.13 19.31
C SER A 63 14.62 10.77 20.27
N GLN A 64 14.54 10.31 21.52
CA GLN A 64 13.68 10.90 22.56
C GLN A 64 14.01 12.36 22.86
N MET A 65 15.30 12.70 23.00
CA MET A 65 15.74 14.09 23.21
C MET A 65 15.38 15.00 22.04
N LEU A 66 15.51 14.51 20.80
CA LEU A 66 15.18 15.28 19.60
C LEU A 66 13.66 15.41 19.38
N ALA A 67 12.88 14.40 19.79
CA ALA A 67 11.43 14.47 19.83
C ALA A 67 10.96 15.57 20.79
N LEU A 68 11.53 15.60 22.00
CA LEU A 68 11.26 16.64 23.00
C LEU A 68 11.69 18.01 22.50
N ALA A 69 12.90 18.14 21.97
CA ALA A 69 13.43 19.42 21.49
C ALA A 69 12.55 20.04 20.39
N THR A 70 12.16 19.25 19.38
CA THR A 70 11.33 19.72 18.26
C THR A 70 9.88 20.01 18.66
N THR A 71 9.41 19.40 19.74
CA THR A 71 8.07 19.66 20.30
C THR A 71 8.06 20.90 21.19
N LEU A 72 9.06 21.08 22.05
CA LEU A 72 9.17 22.25 22.93
C LEU A 72 9.40 23.53 22.13
N ASP A 73 10.27 23.46 21.12
CA ASP A 73 10.50 24.54 20.18
C ASP A 73 10.46 24.04 18.73
N PRO A 74 9.30 24.15 18.06
CA PRO A 74 9.21 23.92 16.62
C PRO A 74 10.07 24.89 15.80
N GLY A 75 10.60 25.98 16.35
CA GLY A 75 11.56 26.85 15.66
C GLY A 75 12.98 26.26 15.59
N ASN A 76 13.30 25.24 16.38
CA ASN A 76 14.66 24.73 16.54
C ASN A 76 15.15 23.95 15.29
N ALA A 77 15.70 24.68 14.32
CA ALA A 77 16.29 24.12 13.11
C ALA A 77 17.50 23.20 13.41
N ARG A 78 18.21 23.45 14.51
CA ARG A 78 19.38 22.66 14.91
C ARG A 78 18.98 21.23 15.29
N ALA A 79 17.87 21.06 16.01
CA ALA A 79 17.33 19.74 16.34
C ALA A 79 16.91 18.95 15.09
N ARG A 80 16.23 19.60 14.13
CA ARG A 80 15.83 18.95 12.87
C ARG A 80 17.02 18.53 12.00
N ASN A 81 18.01 19.41 11.88
CA ASN A 81 19.24 19.09 11.15
C ASN A 81 19.97 17.92 11.83
N LEU A 82 19.98 17.89 13.17
CA LEU A 82 20.60 16.80 13.91
C LEU A 82 19.89 15.46 13.68
N ILE A 83 18.54 15.41 13.58
CA ILE A 83 17.80 14.20 13.18
C ILE A 83 18.29 13.67 11.82
N GLU A 84 18.48 14.55 10.85
CA GLU A 84 18.98 14.18 9.52
C GLU A 84 20.45 13.72 9.54
N ASP A 85 21.28 14.35 10.38
CA ASP A 85 22.67 13.97 10.56
C ASP A 85 22.82 12.59 11.20
N PHE A 86 21.92 12.24 12.13
CA PHE A 86 21.80 10.88 12.67
C PHE A 86 21.39 9.88 11.58
N ARG A 87 20.35 10.17 10.79
CA ARG A 87 19.88 9.29 9.68
C ARG A 87 20.95 9.01 8.63
N LYS A 88 21.76 10.03 8.31
CA LYS A 88 22.81 9.95 7.28
C LYS A 88 24.17 9.53 7.85
N ASN A 89 24.25 9.24 9.14
CA ASN A 89 25.48 8.92 9.88
C ASN A 89 26.61 9.94 9.63
N ARG A 90 26.30 11.24 9.68
CA ARG A 90 27.24 12.35 9.40
C ARG A 90 27.82 12.99 10.67
N ARG A 91 27.47 12.47 11.85
CA ARG A 91 27.87 13.06 13.14
C ARG A 91 29.33 12.75 13.48
N ARG A 92 30.00 13.75 14.04
CA ARG A 92 31.29 13.63 14.72
C ARG A 92 31.17 14.39 16.05
N PRO A 93 30.72 13.74 17.13
CA PRO A 93 30.52 14.43 18.40
C PRO A 93 31.86 14.98 18.91
N ASP A 94 31.95 16.29 19.07
CA ASP A 94 33.03 16.97 19.79
C ASP A 94 32.41 17.99 20.77
N PRO A 95 31.76 17.51 21.84
CA PRO A 95 30.97 18.38 22.70
C PRO A 95 31.81 19.05 23.79
N ASP A 96 31.56 20.34 24.02
CA ASP A 96 32.09 21.09 25.14
C ASP A 96 31.58 20.51 26.47
N GLN A 97 32.47 19.84 27.21
CA GLN A 97 32.14 19.14 28.45
C GLN A 97 31.67 20.08 29.56
N GLU A 98 32.21 21.30 29.65
CA GLU A 98 31.77 22.27 30.66
C GLU A 98 30.34 22.74 30.37
N LYS A 99 30.03 22.92 29.08
CA LYS A 99 28.68 23.26 28.65
C LYS A 99 27.69 22.12 28.94
N LEU A 100 28.04 20.87 28.64
CA LEU A 100 27.16 19.73 28.90
C LEU A 100 26.84 19.54 30.38
N VAL A 101 27.80 19.76 31.28
CA VAL A 101 27.55 19.71 32.73
C VAL A 101 26.54 20.79 33.14
N LYS A 102 26.69 22.02 32.62
CA LYS A 102 25.72 23.10 32.87
C LYS A 102 24.33 22.76 32.32
N ASP A 103 24.26 22.19 31.12
CA ASP A 103 23.00 21.80 30.48
C ASP A 103 22.29 20.71 31.30
N ARG A 104 23.01 19.68 31.78
CA ARG A 104 22.44 18.63 32.66
C ARG A 104 21.88 19.19 33.96
N ILE A 105 22.63 20.08 34.63
CA ILE A 105 22.20 20.72 35.88
C ILE A 105 20.89 21.50 35.64
N ARG A 106 20.80 22.22 34.51
CA ARG A 106 19.60 22.98 34.15
C ARG A 106 18.41 22.07 33.86
N VAL A 107 18.59 21.01 33.08
CA VAL A 107 17.50 20.05 32.79
C VAL A 107 17.00 19.38 34.08
N TRP A 108 17.90 18.97 34.97
CA TRP A 108 17.52 18.41 36.27
C TRP A 108 16.80 19.43 37.17
N GLY A 109 17.19 20.70 37.13
CA GLY A 109 16.48 21.78 37.82
C GLY A 109 15.06 21.97 37.28
N THR A 110 14.88 21.93 35.97
CA THR A 110 13.57 22.02 35.31
C THR A 110 12.68 20.81 35.65
N ILE A 111 13.25 19.59 35.70
CA ILE A 111 12.53 18.38 36.15
C ILE A 111 11.99 18.59 37.57
N ALA A 112 12.84 19.02 38.50
CA ALA A 112 12.45 19.18 39.90
C ALA A 112 11.28 20.17 40.08
N TRP A 113 11.22 21.22 39.26
CA TRP A 113 10.10 22.15 39.28
C TRP A 113 8.83 21.57 38.63
N LEU A 114 8.96 20.90 37.48
CA LEU A 114 7.83 20.29 36.76
C LEU A 114 7.17 19.11 37.49
N GLU A 115 7.86 18.51 38.47
CA GLU A 115 7.31 17.46 39.34
C GLU A 115 6.38 18.00 40.43
N THR A 116 6.39 19.31 40.68
CA THR A 116 5.48 19.91 41.66
C THR A 116 4.02 19.81 41.21
N THR A 117 3.09 19.88 42.17
CA THR A 117 1.65 19.91 41.85
C THR A 117 1.25 21.19 41.13
N GLU A 118 2.01 22.27 41.28
CA GLU A 118 1.80 23.57 40.63
C GLU A 118 2.04 23.52 39.11
N ALA A 119 2.89 22.59 38.64
CA ALA A 119 3.18 22.41 37.23
C ALA A 119 2.04 21.70 36.44
N GLY A 120 1.03 21.19 37.16
CA GLY A 120 -0.12 20.52 36.55
C GLY A 120 0.22 19.22 35.78
N PRO A 121 -0.79 18.56 35.20
CA PRO A 121 -0.63 17.23 34.61
C PRO A 121 0.28 17.22 33.37
N GLU A 122 0.26 18.29 32.57
CA GLU A 122 1.06 18.41 31.35
C GLU A 122 2.53 18.72 31.67
N GLY A 123 2.78 19.51 32.72
CA GLY A 123 4.12 19.72 33.25
C GLY A 123 4.72 18.43 33.82
N GLN A 124 3.93 17.65 34.56
CA GLN A 124 4.35 16.35 35.10
C GLN A 124 4.60 15.31 33.98
N ALA A 125 3.80 15.32 32.92
CA ALA A 125 4.03 14.48 31.75
C ALA A 125 5.36 14.82 31.06
N LEU A 126 5.68 16.11 30.91
CA LEU A 126 6.99 16.56 30.43
C LEU A 126 8.11 16.14 31.38
N ALA A 127 7.93 16.26 32.71
CA ALA A 127 8.92 15.83 33.69
C ALA A 127 9.26 14.34 33.57
N ASN A 128 8.26 13.48 33.35
CA ASN A 128 8.43 12.04 33.17
C ASN A 128 9.23 11.73 31.89
N CYS A 129 8.95 12.42 30.79
CA CYS A 129 9.75 12.28 29.57
C CYS A 129 11.20 12.78 29.75
N LEU A 130 11.41 13.89 30.46
CA LEU A 130 12.74 14.42 30.73
C LEU A 130 13.56 13.49 31.64
N LYS A 131 12.93 12.89 32.65
CA LYS A 131 13.56 11.89 33.53
C LYS A 131 14.08 10.68 32.76
N ASP A 132 13.32 10.15 31.81
CA ASP A 132 13.73 9.00 31.01
C ASP A 132 15.01 9.26 30.19
N VAL A 133 15.13 10.44 29.58
CA VAL A 133 16.30 10.80 28.77
C VAL A 133 17.50 11.21 29.62
N MET A 134 17.26 11.84 30.77
CA MET A 134 18.32 12.23 31.71
C MET A 134 18.92 11.01 32.41
N ALA A 135 18.14 9.97 32.68
CA ALA A 135 18.63 8.74 33.29
C ALA A 135 19.69 8.03 32.41
N VAL A 136 19.55 8.12 31.08
CA VAL A 136 20.51 7.55 30.12
C VAL A 136 21.67 8.49 29.82
N SER A 137 21.40 9.79 29.69
CA SER A 137 22.44 10.76 29.32
C SER A 137 23.31 11.21 30.49
N ASP A 138 22.82 11.15 31.72
CA ASP A 138 23.54 11.50 32.94
C ASP A 138 23.57 10.36 33.97
N PRO A 139 24.24 9.24 33.66
CA PRO A 139 24.24 8.05 34.52
C PRO A 139 25.00 8.23 35.85
N LYS A 140 25.72 9.35 36.03
CA LYS A 140 26.47 9.66 37.25
C LYS A 140 25.63 10.39 38.30
N ASP A 141 24.44 10.90 37.94
CA ASP A 141 23.52 11.49 38.90
C ASP A 141 22.87 10.37 39.75
N PRO A 142 22.81 10.50 41.10
CA PRO A 142 22.23 9.48 41.97
C PRO A 142 20.77 9.12 41.63
N ARG A 143 20.02 10.00 40.98
CA ARG A 143 18.62 9.76 40.58
C ARG A 143 18.51 8.82 39.37
N SER A 144 19.53 8.77 38.52
CA SER A 144 19.50 8.03 37.25
C SER A 144 19.40 6.51 37.45
N GLU A 145 20.09 5.95 38.44
CA GLU A 145 20.06 4.50 38.71
C GLU A 145 18.66 4.03 39.12
N THR A 146 18.00 4.80 39.99
CA THR A 146 16.63 4.49 40.44
C THR A 146 15.63 4.63 39.29
N LEU A 147 15.79 5.63 38.43
CA LEU A 147 14.92 5.87 37.28
C LEU A 147 15.06 4.76 36.23
N LEU A 148 16.29 4.32 35.91
CA LEU A 148 16.52 3.19 35.01
C LEU A 148 15.89 1.89 35.54
N ALA A 149 15.96 1.63 36.84
CA ALA A 149 15.34 0.47 37.47
C ALA A 149 13.80 0.52 37.48
N SER A 150 13.21 1.72 37.53
CA SER A 150 11.76 1.92 37.51
C SER A 150 11.11 1.75 36.13
N GLY A 151 11.92 1.62 35.08
CA GLY A 151 11.45 1.62 33.70
C GLY A 151 11.07 3.03 33.20
N GLN A 152 10.69 3.13 31.92
CA GLN A 152 10.32 4.41 31.31
C GLN A 152 8.98 4.91 31.87
N GLN A 153 8.95 6.19 32.27
CA GLN A 153 7.78 6.86 32.84
C GLN A 153 7.05 7.74 31.81
N GLY A 154 7.72 8.13 30.73
CA GLY A 154 7.16 8.93 29.64
C GLY A 154 6.31 8.13 28.66
N ALA A 155 5.29 8.78 28.09
CA ALA A 155 4.42 8.17 27.09
C ALA A 155 5.04 8.23 25.68
N TRP A 156 5.99 7.33 25.40
CA TRP A 156 6.75 7.32 24.15
C TRP A 156 6.09 6.57 22.98
N ASN A 157 5.08 5.74 23.26
CA ASN A 157 4.48 4.85 22.27
C ASN A 157 3.87 5.63 21.10
N GLY A 158 4.31 5.35 19.87
CA GLY A 158 3.89 6.06 18.67
C GLY A 158 4.55 7.43 18.44
N TRP A 159 5.34 7.92 19.40
CA TRP A 159 6.14 9.15 19.27
C TRP A 159 7.63 8.84 19.05
N VAL A 160 8.18 7.86 19.77
CA VAL A 160 9.52 7.30 19.57
C VAL A 160 9.44 5.77 19.56
N GLN A 161 10.07 5.13 18.58
CA GLN A 161 10.08 3.66 18.42
C GLN A 161 10.72 2.95 19.62
N MET A 162 10.40 1.66 19.85
CA MET A 162 10.89 0.85 20.97
C MET A 162 12.41 0.56 20.91
N THR A 163 13.08 0.23 22.03
CA THR A 163 14.57 0.16 22.10
C THR A 163 15.08 -0.94 21.17
N GLU A 164 14.32 -2.02 21.08
CA GLU A 164 14.49 -3.18 20.22
C GLU A 164 14.54 -2.77 18.74
N SER A 165 13.83 -1.70 18.36
CA SER A 165 13.87 -1.16 17.00
C SER A 165 15.23 -0.55 16.65
N PHE A 166 15.97 -0.03 17.64
CA PHE A 166 17.32 0.53 17.45
C PHE A 166 18.42 -0.55 17.59
N GLU A 167 18.10 -1.74 18.11
CA GLU A 167 19.03 -2.88 18.21
C GLU A 167 19.20 -3.63 16.89
N LEU A 168 18.19 -3.58 16.01
CA LEU A 168 18.18 -4.21 14.69
C LEU A 168 19.28 -3.70 13.72
N GLY A 169 19.96 -2.60 14.05
CA GLY A 169 21.04 -2.01 13.26
C GLY A 169 22.47 -2.31 13.73
N MET A 170 22.69 -3.01 14.86
CA MET A 170 24.06 -3.18 15.39
C MET A 170 24.75 -4.49 14.97
N PRO A 171 26.02 -4.45 14.50
CA PRO A 171 26.78 -5.67 14.26
C PRO A 171 27.29 -6.25 15.60
N GLY A 172 26.54 -7.21 16.13
CA GLY A 172 27.03 -8.31 16.96
C GLY A 172 27.47 -7.99 18.39
N LYS A 173 26.61 -8.31 19.36
CA LYS A 173 27.01 -9.13 20.51
C LYS A 173 25.81 -9.79 21.17
N ARG A 174 25.69 -11.10 20.96
CA ARG A 174 24.97 -12.01 21.85
C ARG A 174 25.63 -11.95 23.24
N ALA A 175 24.83 -11.84 24.29
CA ALA A 175 25.19 -12.35 25.61
C ALA A 175 24.17 -13.41 26.02
N SER A 176 24.72 -14.54 26.43
CA SER A 176 24.08 -15.82 26.71
C SER A 176 23.29 -15.83 28.02
N GLY A 177 22.10 -16.44 27.99
CA GLY A 177 21.38 -16.90 29.17
C GLY A 177 20.29 -17.85 28.73
N GLY A 178 20.53 -19.16 28.90
CA GLY A 178 19.85 -20.21 28.12
C GLY A 178 18.40 -20.49 28.48
N LYS A 179 17.64 -20.92 27.47
CA LYS A 179 17.26 -22.33 27.28
C LYS A 179 16.61 -22.48 25.89
N ASN A 180 17.26 -23.22 25.00
CA ASN A 180 16.52 -23.97 23.98
C ASN A 180 16.10 -25.31 24.60
N PRO A 181 14.96 -25.86 24.18
CA PRO A 181 15.09 -26.95 23.23
C PRO A 181 14.08 -26.89 22.08
N GLY A 182 14.60 -27.07 20.86
CA GLY A 182 13.95 -27.84 19.80
C GLY A 182 12.62 -27.34 19.23
N ALA A 183 12.69 -26.54 18.17
CA ALA A 183 11.78 -26.72 17.03
C ALA A 183 12.62 -26.61 15.76
N GLY A 184 12.62 -27.64 14.93
CA GLY A 184 13.07 -27.51 13.54
C GLY A 184 12.19 -26.49 12.80
N PRO A 185 12.49 -26.17 11.53
CA PRO A 185 11.69 -25.24 10.73
C PRO A 185 10.23 -25.73 10.72
N ALA A 186 9.36 -25.03 11.46
CA ALA A 186 7.95 -25.41 11.58
C ALA A 186 7.20 -24.95 10.32
N LEU A 187 7.49 -25.60 9.18
CA LEU A 187 6.68 -25.48 7.97
C LEU A 187 5.26 -25.94 8.31
N LYS A 188 4.29 -25.01 8.33
CA LYS A 188 2.90 -25.34 8.68
C LYS A 188 2.04 -25.62 7.46
N LEU A 189 2.38 -25.03 6.32
CA LEU A 189 1.72 -25.30 5.05
C LEU A 189 2.75 -25.29 3.91
N ALA A 190 2.88 -26.41 3.21
CA ALA A 190 3.85 -26.58 2.14
C ALA A 190 3.37 -25.97 0.82
N GLU A 191 2.08 -26.05 0.52
CA GLU A 191 1.53 -25.58 -0.75
C GLU A 191 0.21 -24.85 -0.53
N ALA A 192 -0.01 -23.78 -1.30
CA ALA A 192 -1.24 -23.01 -1.29
C ALA A 192 -1.41 -22.32 -2.64
N THR A 193 -2.65 -22.03 -3.02
CA THR A 193 -2.97 -21.28 -4.23
C THR A 193 -4.03 -20.23 -3.93
N VAL A 194 -3.81 -19.01 -4.41
CA VAL A 194 -4.83 -17.96 -4.47
C VAL A 194 -4.91 -17.46 -5.91
N SER A 195 -5.96 -16.72 -6.24
CA SER A 195 -6.04 -16.07 -7.56
C SER A 195 -5.78 -14.57 -7.45
N THR A 196 -5.15 -13.99 -8.46
CA THR A 196 -4.96 -12.53 -8.56
C THR A 196 -4.90 -12.12 -10.03
N VAL A 197 -4.86 -10.82 -10.31
CA VAL A 197 -4.80 -10.29 -11.67
C VAL A 197 -3.38 -9.83 -11.98
N ILE A 198 -2.83 -10.32 -13.08
CA ILE A 198 -1.57 -9.84 -13.65
C ILE A 198 -1.74 -9.52 -15.13
N TRP A 199 -0.78 -8.81 -15.69
CA TRP A 199 -0.68 -8.63 -17.13
C TRP A 199 -0.23 -9.93 -17.80
N GLN A 200 -0.90 -10.31 -18.89
CA GLN A 200 -0.50 -11.40 -19.76
C GLN A 200 -0.43 -10.90 -21.20
N GLU A 201 0.47 -11.49 -21.97
CA GLU A 201 0.50 -11.27 -23.41
C GLU A 201 -0.75 -11.91 -24.02
N SER A 202 -1.56 -11.10 -24.69
CA SER A 202 -2.70 -11.56 -25.46
C SER A 202 -2.17 -12.34 -26.66
N GLY A 203 -2.67 -13.55 -26.89
CA GLY A 203 -2.29 -14.38 -28.04
C GLY A 203 -2.55 -13.74 -29.42
N GLU A 204 -3.15 -12.56 -29.47
CA GLU A 204 -3.41 -11.76 -30.67
C GLU A 204 -2.25 -10.84 -31.06
N GLY A 205 -1.06 -11.42 -31.26
CA GLY A 205 0.12 -10.73 -31.78
C GLY A 205 1.09 -10.25 -30.71
N ALA A 206 2.39 -10.30 -31.04
CA ALA A 206 3.47 -9.95 -30.13
C ALA A 206 3.30 -8.53 -29.57
N GLY A 207 3.39 -8.38 -28.25
CA GLY A 207 3.36 -7.09 -27.57
C GLY A 207 1.97 -6.53 -27.22
N LYS A 208 0.88 -7.27 -27.44
CA LYS A 208 -0.44 -6.89 -26.88
C LYS A 208 -0.59 -7.43 -25.47
N TRP A 209 -0.97 -6.58 -24.52
CA TRP A 209 -1.08 -6.94 -23.11
C TRP A 209 -2.52 -6.81 -22.63
N ALA A 210 -2.98 -7.78 -21.84
CA ALA A 210 -4.27 -7.72 -21.19
C ALA A 210 -4.15 -8.19 -19.74
N GLN A 211 -4.96 -7.62 -18.86
CA GLN A 211 -5.09 -8.11 -17.50
C GLN A 211 -5.94 -9.38 -17.48
N SER A 212 -5.41 -10.41 -16.83
CA SER A 212 -6.03 -11.73 -16.73
C SER A 212 -5.97 -12.25 -15.30
N LEU A 213 -7.03 -12.93 -14.88
CA LEU A 213 -7.06 -13.66 -13.63
C LEU A 213 -6.17 -14.90 -13.74
N VAL A 214 -5.19 -15.02 -12.85
CA VAL A 214 -4.22 -16.13 -12.83
C VAL A 214 -4.12 -16.76 -11.45
N PRO A 215 -3.79 -18.07 -11.37
CA PRO A 215 -3.41 -18.69 -10.11
C PRO A 215 -2.00 -18.24 -9.71
N LEU A 216 -1.87 -17.76 -8.49
CA LEU A 216 -0.61 -17.54 -7.80
C LEU A 216 -0.39 -18.71 -6.84
N THR A 217 0.67 -19.47 -7.05
CA THR A 217 0.98 -20.68 -6.30
C THR A 217 2.16 -20.45 -5.37
N MET A 218 2.10 -21.04 -4.19
CA MET A 218 3.15 -21.04 -3.20
C MET A 218 3.70 -22.45 -3.04
N LYS A 219 5.01 -22.58 -2.97
CA LYS A 219 5.72 -23.75 -2.45
C LYS A 219 6.62 -23.30 -1.31
N ALA A 220 6.49 -23.95 -0.17
CA ALA A 220 7.27 -23.66 1.01
C ALA A 220 8.02 -24.92 1.46
N GLY A 221 9.27 -24.73 1.86
CA GLY A 221 10.20 -25.79 2.23
C GLY A 221 11.02 -25.41 3.45
N ALA A 222 11.43 -26.44 4.18
CA ALA A 222 12.32 -26.33 5.32
C ALA A 222 13.77 -26.54 4.87
N THR A 223 14.69 -25.69 5.31
CA THR A 223 16.12 -25.90 5.15
C THR A 223 16.71 -26.47 6.44
N GLU A 224 17.55 -27.51 6.34
CA GLU A 224 18.24 -28.09 7.50
C GLU A 224 19.44 -27.27 7.97
N GLU A 225 19.83 -26.22 7.23
CA GLU A 225 20.88 -25.29 7.61
C GLU A 225 20.45 -24.44 8.81
N LYS A 226 20.97 -24.79 9.99
CA LYS A 226 20.71 -24.17 11.32
C LYS A 226 20.86 -22.63 11.41
N LEU A 227 21.36 -21.98 10.35
CA LEU A 227 21.60 -20.53 10.27
C LEU A 227 20.81 -19.83 9.16
N SER A 228 20.00 -20.54 8.39
CA SER A 228 19.20 -19.93 7.33
C SER A 228 18.02 -19.16 7.94
N GLY A 229 17.89 -17.87 7.61
CA GLY A 229 16.72 -17.06 7.99
C GLY A 229 15.48 -17.44 7.17
N PHE A 230 14.36 -16.77 7.44
CA PHE A 230 13.21 -16.80 6.54
C PHE A 230 13.60 -16.22 5.17
N SER A 231 13.25 -16.91 4.08
CA SER A 231 13.50 -16.42 2.73
C SER A 231 12.23 -16.48 1.88
N LEU A 232 11.89 -15.38 1.22
CA LEU A 232 10.78 -15.29 0.27
C LEU A 232 11.30 -14.94 -1.12
N THR A 233 10.91 -15.74 -2.11
CA THR A 233 11.17 -15.51 -3.53
C THR A 233 9.84 -15.40 -4.27
N ILE A 234 9.69 -14.36 -5.10
CA ILE A 234 8.51 -14.17 -5.96
C ILE A 234 8.99 -14.19 -7.42
N GLY A 235 8.42 -15.08 -8.23
CA GLY A 235 8.82 -15.30 -9.61
C GLY A 235 10.24 -15.85 -9.74
N SER A 236 10.89 -15.55 -10.86
CA SER A 236 12.27 -15.98 -11.13
C SER A 236 13.29 -15.12 -10.39
N ALA A 237 14.32 -15.76 -9.84
CA ALA A 237 15.44 -15.06 -9.20
C ALA A 237 16.15 -14.11 -10.19
N GLY A 238 16.55 -12.92 -9.72
CA GLY A 238 17.29 -11.93 -10.51
C GLY A 238 16.46 -10.79 -11.11
N ILE A 239 15.15 -10.71 -10.81
CA ILE A 239 14.29 -9.61 -11.25
C ILE A 239 14.16 -8.57 -10.11
N PRO A 240 14.76 -7.37 -10.22
CA PRO A 240 14.87 -6.42 -9.11
C PRO A 240 13.51 -5.95 -8.53
N ALA A 241 12.52 -5.78 -9.39
CA ALA A 241 11.19 -5.35 -8.96
C ALA A 241 10.47 -6.43 -8.12
N LEU A 242 10.52 -7.70 -8.54
CA LEU A 242 9.97 -8.81 -7.75
C LEU A 242 10.74 -9.03 -6.45
N ALA A 243 12.06 -8.82 -6.45
CA ALA A 243 12.86 -8.84 -5.22
C ALA A 243 12.45 -7.72 -4.25
N THR A 244 12.09 -6.55 -4.78
CA THR A 244 11.56 -5.43 -3.98
C THR A 244 10.21 -5.80 -3.36
N VAL A 245 9.30 -6.40 -4.14
CA VAL A 245 8.01 -6.90 -3.62
C VAL A 245 8.25 -7.95 -2.53
N ALA A 246 9.15 -8.91 -2.75
CA ALA A 246 9.48 -9.94 -1.76
C ALA A 246 10.06 -9.34 -0.48
N SER A 247 10.92 -8.33 -0.58
CA SER A 247 11.46 -7.60 0.58
C SER A 247 10.35 -6.88 1.36
N GLN A 248 9.46 -6.15 0.68
CA GLN A 248 8.33 -5.46 1.31
C GLN A 248 7.37 -6.43 2.00
N VAL A 249 7.04 -7.56 1.36
CA VAL A 249 6.22 -8.61 1.96
C VAL A 249 6.93 -9.22 3.16
N THR A 250 8.24 -9.45 3.10
CA THR A 250 9.00 -9.96 4.24
C THR A 250 8.95 -8.97 5.41
N THR A 251 9.16 -7.68 5.18
CA THR A 251 9.05 -6.64 6.21
C THR A 251 7.66 -6.60 6.84
N LEU A 252 6.60 -6.69 6.02
CA LEU A 252 5.23 -6.79 6.50
C LEU A 252 5.03 -8.04 7.36
N LEU A 253 5.52 -9.21 6.94
CA LEU A 253 5.35 -10.44 7.71
C LEU A 253 6.14 -10.41 9.02
N THR A 254 7.32 -9.79 9.05
CA THR A 254 8.09 -9.59 10.28
C THR A 254 7.33 -8.73 11.28
N SER A 255 6.62 -7.68 10.85
CA SER A 255 5.82 -6.87 11.77
C SER A 255 4.58 -7.61 12.30
N MET A 256 4.12 -8.64 11.58
CA MET A 256 2.96 -9.46 11.96
C MET A 256 3.32 -10.70 12.79
N HIS A 257 4.50 -11.27 12.57
CA HIS A 257 4.98 -12.50 13.20
C HIS A 257 6.37 -12.24 13.78
N ASP A 258 6.44 -12.01 15.10
CA ASP A 258 7.71 -11.86 15.80
C ASP A 258 8.02 -13.09 16.67
N PRO A 259 9.05 -13.91 16.35
CA PRO A 259 9.90 -13.88 15.16
C PRO A 259 9.36 -14.73 13.98
N LEU A 260 9.81 -14.42 12.75
CA LEU A 260 9.58 -15.28 11.58
C LEU A 260 10.26 -16.66 11.74
N PRO A 261 9.66 -17.75 11.22
CA PRO A 261 10.25 -19.07 11.33
C PRO A 261 11.60 -19.17 10.61
N GLY A 262 12.68 -19.41 11.36
CA GLY A 262 14.00 -19.68 10.79
C GLY A 262 14.00 -20.93 9.91
N GLY A 263 14.79 -20.91 8.85
CA GLY A 263 14.97 -22.00 7.90
C GLY A 263 13.81 -22.20 6.92
N LEU A 264 12.74 -21.41 7.01
CA LEU A 264 11.59 -21.47 6.12
C LEU A 264 11.88 -20.74 4.81
N ARG A 265 11.81 -21.48 3.69
CA ARG A 265 11.87 -20.92 2.34
C ARG A 265 10.48 -20.93 1.72
N VAL A 266 10.05 -19.79 1.17
CA VAL A 266 8.77 -19.64 0.48
C VAL A 266 9.04 -19.16 -0.94
N GLU A 267 8.53 -19.89 -1.91
CA GLU A 267 8.60 -19.57 -3.34
C GLU A 267 7.19 -19.35 -3.87
N ILE A 268 6.95 -18.20 -4.48
CA ILE A 268 5.65 -17.82 -5.04
C ILE A 268 5.79 -17.59 -6.54
N ASN A 269 4.96 -18.25 -7.34
CA ASN A 269 5.01 -18.19 -8.80
C ASN A 269 3.62 -18.07 -9.42
N ALA A 270 3.53 -17.48 -10.61
CA ALA A 270 2.32 -17.50 -11.42
C ALA A 270 2.67 -17.66 -12.92
N PRO A 271 1.78 -18.26 -13.73
CA PRO A 271 1.97 -18.33 -15.17
C PRO A 271 2.10 -16.94 -15.80
N GLY A 272 3.24 -16.66 -16.44
CA GLY A 272 3.51 -15.38 -17.10
C GLY A 272 4.00 -14.26 -16.17
N LEU A 273 4.24 -14.51 -14.88
CA LEU A 273 4.65 -13.48 -13.91
C LEU A 273 5.96 -12.77 -14.29
N THR A 274 6.98 -13.55 -14.64
CA THR A 274 8.28 -13.02 -15.10
C THR A 274 8.15 -12.22 -16.40
N VAL A 275 7.29 -12.69 -17.31
CA VAL A 275 7.04 -12.03 -18.60
C VAL A 275 6.31 -10.70 -18.39
N ALA A 276 5.33 -10.68 -17.49
CA ALA A 276 4.60 -9.48 -17.08
C ALA A 276 5.53 -8.42 -16.50
N GLU A 277 6.45 -8.80 -15.62
CA GLU A 277 7.37 -7.84 -15.00
C GLU A 277 8.33 -7.20 -16.03
N ASN A 278 8.90 -8.02 -16.92
CA ASN A 278 9.83 -7.53 -17.95
C ASN A 278 9.17 -6.61 -19.00
N SER A 279 7.83 -6.54 -19.02
CA SER A 279 7.09 -5.67 -19.94
C SER A 279 7.05 -4.20 -19.51
N GLY A 280 7.51 -3.88 -18.30
CA GLY A 280 7.41 -2.53 -17.71
C GLY A 280 5.98 -2.16 -17.29
N LYS A 281 5.03 -3.11 -17.30
CA LYS A 281 3.68 -2.91 -16.78
C LYS A 281 3.68 -3.00 -15.25
N THR A 282 2.83 -2.22 -14.60
CA THR A 282 2.71 -2.26 -13.14
C THR A 282 2.18 -3.61 -12.66
N LEU A 283 2.92 -4.24 -11.75
CA LEU A 283 2.54 -5.48 -11.10
C LEU A 283 1.79 -5.22 -9.80
N ASN A 284 0.67 -5.92 -9.59
CA ASN A 284 -0.17 -5.77 -8.40
C ASN A 284 -0.44 -7.13 -7.72
N CYS A 285 0.60 -7.92 -7.45
CA CYS A 285 0.45 -9.23 -6.78
C CYS A 285 0.87 -9.24 -5.31
N GLN A 286 1.25 -8.09 -4.74
CA GLN A 286 1.86 -7.99 -3.41
C GLN A 286 0.96 -8.53 -2.29
N ALA A 287 -0.32 -8.12 -2.24
CA ALA A 287 -1.23 -8.58 -1.19
C ALA A 287 -1.49 -10.10 -1.31
N ALA A 288 -1.68 -10.61 -2.52
CA ALA A 288 -1.87 -12.04 -2.76
C ALA A 288 -0.62 -12.86 -2.36
N ALA A 289 0.58 -12.36 -2.68
CA ALA A 289 1.83 -12.97 -2.26
C ALA A 289 2.01 -12.96 -0.73
N ALA A 290 1.64 -11.86 -0.08
CA ALA A 290 1.67 -11.75 1.38
C ALA A 290 0.68 -12.74 2.06
N VAL A 291 -0.52 -12.94 1.49
CA VAL A 291 -1.47 -13.94 2.01
C VAL A 291 -0.89 -15.36 1.91
N LEU A 292 -0.31 -15.70 0.77
CA LEU A 292 0.34 -17.01 0.58
C LEU A 292 1.50 -17.21 1.56
N ALA A 293 2.43 -16.26 1.65
CA ALA A 293 3.57 -16.37 2.56
C ALA A 293 3.13 -16.43 4.04
N ASN A 294 2.08 -15.70 4.43
CA ASN A 294 1.47 -15.83 5.74
C ASN A 294 0.87 -17.23 5.97
N ALA A 295 0.32 -17.88 4.94
CA ALA A 295 -0.20 -19.24 5.03
C ALA A 295 0.89 -20.26 5.35
N ALA A 296 2.09 -20.14 4.77
CA ALA A 296 3.24 -20.99 5.12
C ALA A 296 3.62 -20.90 6.61
N ILE A 297 3.53 -19.71 7.19
CA ILE A 297 3.88 -19.42 8.59
C ILE A 297 2.79 -19.89 9.56
N THR A 298 1.52 -19.68 9.20
CA THR A 298 0.38 -19.88 10.11
C THR A 298 -0.29 -21.23 9.96
N GLY A 299 -0.13 -21.90 8.82
CA GLY A 299 -0.87 -23.12 8.48
C GLY A 299 -2.31 -22.88 8.01
N LYS A 300 -2.75 -21.62 7.96
CA LYS A 300 -4.11 -21.27 7.54
C LYS A 300 -4.17 -21.26 6.02
N GLU A 301 -4.73 -22.32 5.43
CA GLU A 301 -4.93 -22.44 3.99
C GLU A 301 -5.86 -21.31 3.49
N PRO A 302 -5.43 -20.52 2.49
CA PRO A 302 -6.27 -19.52 1.86
C PRO A 302 -7.07 -20.12 0.68
N ASP A 303 -8.24 -19.57 0.39
CA ASP A 303 -9.05 -19.88 -0.78
C ASP A 303 -9.83 -18.63 -1.21
N ALA A 304 -9.16 -17.77 -1.98
CA ALA A 304 -9.74 -16.52 -2.46
C ALA A 304 -9.07 -15.96 -3.71
N THR A 305 -9.80 -15.11 -4.42
CA THR A 305 -9.25 -14.10 -5.33
C THR A 305 -8.94 -12.84 -4.55
N ILE A 306 -7.73 -12.29 -4.70
CA ILE A 306 -7.25 -11.14 -3.92
C ILE A 306 -6.80 -10.05 -4.88
N LEU A 307 -7.43 -8.87 -4.78
CA LEU A 307 -6.98 -7.64 -5.45
C LEU A 307 -6.67 -6.59 -4.40
N GLY A 308 -5.50 -5.97 -4.46
CA GLY A 308 -5.14 -4.89 -3.54
C GLY A 308 -3.65 -4.72 -3.39
N SER A 309 -3.27 -3.54 -2.90
CA SER A 309 -1.91 -3.21 -2.52
C SER A 309 -1.81 -3.16 -1.00
N VAL A 310 -0.69 -3.64 -0.46
CA VAL A 310 -0.43 -3.63 0.98
C VAL A 310 0.92 -2.98 1.22
N ASP A 311 1.02 -2.06 2.17
CA ASP A 311 2.30 -1.49 2.58
C ASP A 311 2.92 -2.27 3.76
N THR A 312 4.12 -1.88 4.19
CA THR A 312 4.81 -2.54 5.31
C THR A 312 4.15 -2.31 6.67
N SER A 313 3.22 -1.35 6.77
CA SER A 313 2.40 -1.08 7.95
C SER A 313 1.11 -1.93 7.98
N GLY A 314 0.81 -2.65 6.90
CA GLY A 314 -0.40 -3.45 6.76
C GLY A 314 -1.63 -2.67 6.28
N ASN A 315 -1.45 -1.44 5.77
CA ASN A 315 -2.54 -0.70 5.14
C ASN A 315 -2.91 -1.37 3.83
N TYR A 316 -4.20 -1.70 3.67
CA TYR A 316 -4.70 -2.38 2.49
C TYR A 316 -5.50 -1.41 1.61
N THR A 317 -5.00 -1.13 0.41
CA THR A 317 -5.46 -0.04 -0.45
C THR A 317 -5.72 -0.51 -1.88
N LEU A 318 -6.44 0.32 -2.65
CA LEU A 318 -6.72 0.02 -4.06
C LEU A 318 -5.43 -0.02 -4.88
N PRO A 319 -5.25 -1.04 -5.73
CA PRO A 319 -4.12 -1.09 -6.63
C PRO A 319 -4.34 -0.11 -7.79
N LYS A 320 -3.26 0.33 -8.44
CA LYS A 320 -3.36 1.16 -9.65
C LYS A 320 -4.12 0.42 -10.76
N GLY A 321 -5.01 1.13 -11.47
CA GLY A 321 -5.85 0.53 -12.50
C GLY A 321 -6.84 -0.50 -11.95
N PHE A 322 -7.36 -0.30 -10.74
CA PHE A 322 -8.26 -1.23 -10.05
C PHE A 322 -9.47 -1.64 -10.91
N TRP A 323 -10.07 -0.69 -11.63
CA TRP A 323 -11.25 -0.98 -12.45
C TRP A 323 -10.97 -2.00 -13.56
N ASP A 324 -9.81 -1.91 -14.21
CA ASP A 324 -9.40 -2.89 -15.21
C ASP A 324 -9.24 -4.30 -14.60
N GLN A 325 -8.69 -4.36 -13.38
CA GLN A 325 -8.50 -5.62 -12.67
C GLN A 325 -9.83 -6.23 -12.28
N LEU A 326 -10.77 -5.42 -11.79
CA LEU A 326 -12.11 -5.87 -11.44
C LEU A 326 -12.85 -6.44 -12.66
N ARG A 327 -12.70 -5.82 -13.84
CA ARG A 327 -13.25 -6.37 -15.10
C ARG A 327 -12.56 -7.67 -15.53
N ALA A 328 -11.26 -7.80 -15.29
CA ALA A 328 -10.56 -9.06 -15.56
C ALA A 328 -11.05 -10.20 -14.65
N VAL A 329 -11.38 -9.90 -13.38
CA VAL A 329 -11.96 -10.88 -12.44
C VAL A 329 -13.30 -11.41 -12.94
N ASP A 330 -14.14 -10.58 -13.56
CA ASP A 330 -15.45 -11.02 -14.06
C ASP A 330 -15.37 -12.17 -15.08
N LYS A 331 -14.22 -12.33 -15.77
CA LYS A 331 -13.98 -13.45 -16.69
C LYS A 331 -13.63 -14.77 -15.99
N GLY A 332 -13.38 -14.76 -14.68
CA GLY A 332 -13.00 -15.93 -13.90
C GLY A 332 -14.16 -16.90 -13.61
N LYS A 333 -13.97 -17.86 -12.70
CA LYS A 333 -14.98 -18.87 -12.37
C LYS A 333 -15.93 -18.48 -11.22
N GLY A 334 -15.66 -17.39 -10.51
CA GLY A 334 -16.33 -17.06 -9.25
C GLY A 334 -15.53 -17.47 -8.03
N GLY A 335 -16.20 -17.48 -6.87
CA GLY A 335 -15.61 -17.79 -5.57
C GLY A 335 -15.50 -16.57 -4.66
N ARG A 336 -14.66 -16.62 -3.63
CA ARG A 336 -14.48 -15.48 -2.72
C ARG A 336 -13.57 -14.42 -3.34
N LEU A 337 -13.97 -13.16 -3.27
CA LEU A 337 -13.19 -12.01 -3.74
C LEU A 337 -12.93 -11.03 -2.59
N ILE A 338 -11.66 -10.83 -2.27
CA ILE A 338 -11.22 -9.92 -1.21
C ILE A 338 -10.71 -8.62 -1.82
N LEU A 339 -11.29 -7.51 -1.39
CA LEU A 339 -10.99 -6.18 -1.88
C LEU A 339 -10.76 -5.21 -0.72
N PRO A 340 -10.01 -4.12 -0.92
CA PRO A 340 -9.91 -3.01 0.04
C PRO A 340 -11.26 -2.33 0.23
N MET A 341 -11.50 -1.74 1.40
CA MET A 341 -12.75 -1.02 1.69
C MET A 341 -13.09 0.07 0.67
N ALA A 342 -12.07 0.78 0.16
CA ALA A 342 -12.23 1.80 -0.87
C ALA A 342 -12.79 1.26 -2.22
N ALA A 343 -12.81 -0.06 -2.43
CA ALA A 343 -13.47 -0.65 -3.61
C ALA A 343 -14.98 -0.45 -3.62
N ALA A 344 -15.59 -0.14 -2.46
CA ALA A 344 -17.01 0.17 -2.32
C ALA A 344 -17.52 1.16 -3.38
N ASP A 345 -16.72 2.18 -3.71
CA ASP A 345 -17.09 3.24 -4.66
C ASP A 345 -17.20 2.73 -6.10
N TYR A 346 -16.50 1.64 -6.44
CA TYR A 346 -16.48 1.08 -7.80
C TYR A 346 -17.56 0.01 -8.02
N LEU A 347 -17.95 -0.72 -6.97
CA LEU A 347 -18.80 -1.90 -7.10
C LEU A 347 -20.23 -1.57 -7.55
N THR A 348 -20.74 -0.38 -7.23
CA THR A 348 -22.05 0.09 -7.72
C THR A 348 -22.10 0.23 -9.24
N ALA A 349 -20.97 0.50 -9.88
CA ALA A 349 -20.89 0.61 -11.34
C ALA A 349 -21.19 -0.72 -12.04
N LEU A 350 -20.87 -1.87 -11.42
CA LEU A 350 -21.25 -3.18 -11.96
C LEU A 350 -22.77 -3.33 -12.03
N LEU A 351 -23.52 -2.78 -11.09
CA LEU A 351 -24.98 -2.75 -11.15
C LEU A 351 -25.47 -1.82 -12.27
N ALA A 352 -24.87 -0.64 -12.41
CA ALA A 352 -25.21 0.28 -13.50
C ALA A 352 -25.00 -0.34 -14.88
N PHE A 353 -23.90 -1.10 -15.06
CA PHE A 353 -23.62 -1.89 -16.26
C PHE A 353 -24.41 -3.20 -16.37
N GLU A 354 -25.47 -3.36 -15.57
CA GLU A 354 -26.39 -4.51 -15.60
C GLU A 354 -25.72 -5.85 -15.25
N ASN A 355 -24.56 -5.83 -14.60
CA ASN A 355 -23.79 -7.00 -14.22
C ASN A 355 -24.02 -7.39 -12.74
N ALA A 356 -25.28 -7.50 -12.33
CA ALA A 356 -25.62 -7.94 -10.96
C ALA A 356 -25.19 -9.39 -10.69
N ARG A 357 -25.02 -10.20 -11.73
CA ARG A 357 -24.60 -11.60 -11.61
C ARG A 357 -23.18 -11.74 -11.05
N PHE A 358 -22.33 -10.73 -11.22
CA PHE A 358 -21.03 -10.67 -10.57
C PHE A 358 -21.10 -10.97 -9.08
N PHE A 359 -22.10 -10.42 -8.37
CA PHE A 359 -22.25 -10.57 -6.92
C PHE A 359 -22.85 -11.91 -6.49
N LEU A 360 -23.42 -12.69 -7.40
CA LEU A 360 -23.78 -14.09 -7.14
C LEU A 360 -22.63 -15.03 -7.49
N LYS A 361 -21.85 -14.69 -8.51
CA LYS A 361 -20.67 -15.42 -8.95
C LYS A 361 -19.51 -15.27 -7.94
N TYR A 362 -19.33 -14.08 -7.40
CA TYR A 362 -18.31 -13.75 -6.42
C TYR A 362 -18.93 -13.36 -5.07
N GLU A 363 -18.44 -14.00 -4.00
CA GLU A 363 -18.65 -13.52 -2.63
C GLU A 363 -17.65 -12.39 -2.34
N VAL A 364 -18.10 -11.15 -2.48
CA VAL A 364 -17.25 -9.96 -2.36
C VAL A 364 -17.20 -9.49 -0.91
N LEU A 365 -16.01 -9.52 -0.31
CA LEU A 365 -15.75 -9.08 1.05
C LEU A 365 -14.77 -7.89 1.03
N LEU A 366 -15.14 -6.81 1.74
CA LEU A 366 -14.33 -5.60 1.85
C LEU A 366 -13.54 -5.59 3.16
N ALA A 367 -12.21 -5.65 3.06
CA ALA A 367 -11.31 -5.60 4.20
C ALA A 367 -10.82 -4.17 4.48
N LYS A 368 -10.80 -3.79 5.75
CA LYS A 368 -10.33 -2.48 6.23
C LYS A 368 -8.81 -2.35 6.28
N ASP A 369 -8.14 -3.47 6.52
CA ASP A 369 -6.71 -3.59 6.68
C ASP A 369 -6.27 -4.98 6.21
N PHE A 370 -4.96 -5.20 6.14
CA PHE A 370 -4.43 -6.48 5.66
C PHE A 370 -4.71 -7.65 6.62
N LYS A 371 -4.83 -7.40 7.93
CA LYS A 371 -5.18 -8.43 8.91
C LYS A 371 -6.57 -9.00 8.63
N GLN A 372 -7.54 -8.15 8.36
CA GLN A 372 -8.89 -8.58 7.98
C GLN A 372 -8.89 -9.28 6.61
N ALA A 373 -8.04 -8.84 5.67
CA ALA A 373 -7.88 -9.53 4.39
C ALA A 373 -7.37 -10.98 4.57
N LEU A 374 -6.44 -11.23 5.51
CA LEU A 374 -5.99 -12.58 5.85
C LEU A 374 -7.10 -13.45 6.45
N GLU A 375 -7.92 -12.87 7.35
CA GLU A 375 -9.08 -13.57 7.93
C GLU A 375 -10.08 -13.98 6.85
N PHE A 376 -10.43 -13.04 5.97
CA PHE A 376 -11.39 -13.30 4.89
C PHE A 376 -10.86 -14.24 3.82
N SER A 377 -9.55 -14.22 3.56
CA SER A 377 -8.93 -15.11 2.58
C SER A 377 -8.88 -16.57 3.05
N SER A 378 -9.09 -16.86 4.34
CA SER A 378 -8.98 -18.22 4.87
C SER A 378 -10.09 -19.12 4.36
N LYS A 379 -9.72 -20.34 3.97
CA LYS A 379 -10.64 -21.43 3.64
C LYS A 379 -11.48 -21.85 4.85
N ALA A 380 -10.88 -21.85 6.03
CA ALA A 380 -11.59 -22.04 7.29
C ALA A 380 -12.32 -20.74 7.64
N THR A 381 -13.64 -20.78 7.69
CA THR A 381 -14.43 -19.59 8.00
C THR A 381 -14.33 -19.28 9.50
N PRO A 382 -13.89 -18.06 9.90
CA PRO A 382 -13.84 -17.69 11.32
C PRO A 382 -15.24 -17.77 11.96
N GLU A 383 -15.33 -18.26 13.19
CA GLU A 383 -16.61 -18.43 13.91
C GLU A 383 -17.45 -17.15 13.95
N ALA A 384 -16.78 -16.00 14.12
CA ALA A 384 -17.40 -14.68 14.14
C ALA A 384 -18.22 -14.36 12.87
N TYR A 385 -17.90 -15.00 11.74
CA TYR A 385 -18.52 -14.74 10.43
C TYR A 385 -19.18 -15.99 9.83
N ALA A 386 -19.10 -17.14 10.49
CA ALA A 386 -19.57 -18.42 9.96
C ALA A 386 -21.06 -18.40 9.59
N THR A 387 -21.90 -17.80 10.44
CA THR A 387 -23.32 -17.67 10.16
C THR A 387 -23.61 -16.82 8.91
N PRO A 388 -23.26 -15.52 8.83
CA PRO A 388 -23.60 -14.71 7.66
C PRO A 388 -23.01 -15.26 6.35
N LEU A 389 -21.79 -15.82 6.38
CA LEU A 389 -21.16 -16.39 5.18
C LEU A 389 -21.82 -17.70 4.75
N GLY A 390 -22.16 -18.59 5.70
CA GLY A 390 -22.92 -19.81 5.39
C GLY A 390 -24.30 -19.51 4.79
N GLN A 391 -24.98 -18.49 5.32
CA GLN A 391 -26.25 -18.02 4.77
C GLN A 391 -26.13 -17.51 3.35
N PHE A 392 -25.04 -16.80 3.03
CA PHE A 392 -24.80 -16.33 1.68
C PHE A 392 -24.46 -17.47 0.72
N ALA A 393 -23.67 -18.46 1.15
CA ALA A 393 -23.36 -19.65 0.37
C ALA A 393 -24.64 -20.42 -0.03
N GLU A 394 -25.63 -20.52 0.86
CA GLU A 394 -26.94 -21.09 0.52
C GLU A 394 -27.68 -20.29 -0.57
N ILE A 395 -27.59 -18.96 -0.53
CA ILE A 395 -28.18 -18.09 -1.55
C ILE A 395 -27.50 -18.31 -2.90
N GLN A 396 -26.16 -18.43 -2.92
CA GLN A 396 -25.41 -18.72 -4.15
C GLN A 396 -25.75 -20.11 -4.70
N ALA A 397 -25.81 -21.14 -3.85
CA ALA A 397 -26.11 -22.51 -4.27
C ALA A 397 -27.51 -22.67 -4.89
N LYS A 398 -28.47 -21.85 -4.45
CA LYS A 398 -29.85 -21.83 -4.97
C LYS A 398 -30.04 -20.89 -6.16
N ALA A 399 -29.04 -20.08 -6.51
CA ALA A 399 -29.11 -19.21 -7.66
C ALA A 399 -29.04 -20.02 -8.96
N THR A 400 -30.15 -20.08 -9.68
CA THR A 400 -30.22 -20.73 -11.00
C THR A 400 -29.54 -19.88 -12.08
N GLU A 401 -29.30 -20.46 -13.25
CA GLU A 401 -28.76 -19.71 -14.40
C GLU A 401 -29.69 -18.64 -14.98
N GLY A 402 -30.93 -18.53 -14.49
CA GLY A 402 -31.90 -17.53 -14.92
C GLY A 402 -31.55 -16.08 -14.55
N SER A 403 -32.50 -15.18 -14.78
CA SER A 403 -32.34 -13.75 -14.48
C SER A 403 -32.14 -13.51 -12.98
N VAL A 404 -31.03 -12.86 -12.63
CA VAL A 404 -30.72 -12.43 -11.26
C VAL A 404 -31.84 -11.58 -10.68
N GLY A 405 -32.45 -10.71 -11.49
CA GLY A 405 -33.58 -9.88 -11.05
C GLY A 405 -34.76 -10.72 -10.56
N SER A 406 -35.15 -11.76 -11.31
CA SER A 406 -36.23 -12.67 -10.93
C SER A 406 -35.90 -13.49 -9.68
N TYR A 407 -34.62 -13.84 -9.47
CA TYR A 407 -34.22 -14.55 -8.26
C TYR A 407 -34.37 -13.64 -7.02
N LEU A 408 -34.01 -12.37 -7.18
CA LEU A 408 -34.05 -11.37 -6.11
C LEU A 408 -35.45 -10.81 -5.82
N THR A 409 -36.47 -11.12 -6.62
CA THR A 409 -37.86 -10.77 -6.24
C THR A 409 -38.38 -11.63 -5.09
N ASN A 410 -37.76 -12.78 -4.82
CA ASN A 410 -38.14 -13.65 -3.70
C ASN A 410 -37.92 -12.93 -2.35
N SER A 411 -39.01 -12.76 -1.59
CA SER A 411 -38.98 -12.07 -0.29
C SER A 411 -38.07 -12.75 0.75
N PHE A 412 -37.97 -14.08 0.73
CA PHE A 412 -37.08 -14.82 1.63
C PHE A 412 -35.61 -14.54 1.31
N VAL A 413 -35.25 -14.49 0.02
CA VAL A 413 -33.90 -14.15 -0.42
C VAL A 413 -33.55 -12.72 0.01
N ARG A 414 -34.43 -11.75 -0.23
CA ARG A 414 -34.20 -10.35 0.19
C ARG A 414 -34.08 -10.20 1.69
N ARG A 415 -34.93 -10.87 2.47
CA ARG A 415 -34.85 -10.84 3.93
C ARG A 415 -33.52 -11.39 4.41
N ARG A 416 -33.07 -12.53 3.86
CA ARG A 416 -31.79 -13.14 4.21
C ARG A 416 -30.61 -12.26 3.84
N LEU A 417 -30.62 -11.65 2.66
CA LEU A 417 -29.59 -10.70 2.27
C LEU A 417 -29.53 -9.50 3.22
N ALA A 418 -30.68 -8.99 3.69
CA ALA A 418 -30.75 -7.89 4.66
C ALA A 418 -30.19 -8.30 6.04
N GLU A 419 -30.54 -9.49 6.53
CA GLU A 419 -29.97 -10.07 7.75
C GLU A 419 -28.43 -10.17 7.65
N ILE A 420 -27.91 -10.66 6.51
CA ILE A 420 -26.46 -10.75 6.25
C ILE A 420 -25.82 -9.36 6.21
N SER A 421 -26.38 -8.41 5.47
CA SER A 421 -25.82 -7.05 5.35
C SER A 421 -25.78 -6.32 6.69
N GLN A 422 -26.72 -6.58 7.59
CA GLN A 422 -26.73 -6.02 8.94
C GLN A 422 -25.69 -6.69 9.85
N ALA A 423 -25.60 -8.01 9.83
CA ALA A 423 -24.68 -8.78 10.68
C ALA A 423 -23.22 -8.71 10.22
N ALA A 424 -22.99 -8.58 8.91
CA ALA A 424 -21.67 -8.51 8.28
C ALA A 424 -21.60 -7.32 7.31
N PRO A 425 -21.39 -6.08 7.79
CA PRO A 425 -21.31 -4.89 6.93
C PRO A 425 -20.21 -4.93 5.86
N PHE A 426 -19.17 -5.75 6.08
CA PHE A 426 -18.09 -5.99 5.10
C PHE A 426 -18.51 -6.90 3.94
N HIS A 427 -19.63 -7.61 4.05
CA HIS A 427 -20.13 -8.53 3.04
C HIS A 427 -20.87 -7.76 1.93
N TYR A 428 -20.14 -7.33 0.91
CA TYR A 428 -20.66 -6.37 -0.07
C TYR A 428 -21.56 -6.99 -1.13
N SER A 429 -21.41 -8.28 -1.45
CA SER A 429 -22.32 -8.95 -2.38
C SER A 429 -23.78 -8.91 -1.90
N SER A 430 -24.02 -9.09 -0.60
CA SER A 430 -25.38 -9.02 -0.05
C SER A 430 -25.97 -7.63 -0.18
N LYS A 431 -25.17 -6.59 0.12
CA LYS A 431 -25.56 -5.19 -0.07
C LYS A 431 -25.91 -4.86 -1.52
N MET A 432 -25.07 -5.28 -2.48
CA MET A 432 -25.30 -5.01 -3.91
C MET A 432 -26.53 -5.75 -4.45
N LEU A 433 -26.72 -7.01 -4.04
CA LEU A 433 -27.90 -7.78 -4.43
C LEU A 433 -29.19 -7.23 -3.80
N LEU A 434 -29.13 -6.64 -2.59
CA LEU A 434 -30.28 -5.92 -2.02
C LEU A 434 -30.66 -4.70 -2.85
N ILE A 435 -29.67 -3.89 -3.25
CA ILE A 435 -29.91 -2.72 -4.11
C ILE A 435 -30.59 -3.15 -5.42
N GLN A 436 -30.07 -4.21 -6.04
CA GLN A 436 -30.66 -4.79 -7.25
C GLN A 436 -32.09 -5.30 -7.02
N GLY A 437 -32.32 -6.07 -5.93
CA GLY A 437 -33.63 -6.64 -5.60
C GLY A 437 -34.68 -5.64 -5.12
N ALA A 438 -34.25 -4.43 -4.74
CA ALA A 438 -35.12 -3.30 -4.43
C ALA A 438 -35.55 -2.52 -5.68
N GLY A 439 -34.97 -2.81 -6.85
CA GLY A 439 -35.19 -2.00 -8.06
C GLY A 439 -34.48 -0.65 -8.03
N ASN A 440 -33.64 -0.39 -7.03
CA ASN A 440 -32.92 0.86 -6.83
C ASN A 440 -31.53 0.83 -7.51
N ARG A 441 -31.47 0.23 -8.70
CA ARG A 441 -30.22 0.08 -9.45
C ARG A 441 -29.68 1.47 -9.82
N PRO A 442 -28.40 1.77 -9.52
CA PRO A 442 -27.77 3.00 -9.98
C PRO A 442 -27.83 3.11 -11.51
N THR A 443 -28.11 4.30 -12.02
CA THR A 443 -28.09 4.59 -13.46
C THR A 443 -26.84 5.37 -13.88
N LEU A 444 -26.11 5.91 -12.93
CA LEU A 444 -24.88 6.68 -13.14
C LEU A 444 -23.69 5.90 -12.57
N ILE A 445 -22.52 6.09 -13.16
CA ILE A 445 -21.27 5.48 -12.68
C ILE A 445 -20.37 6.54 -12.04
N PRO A 446 -19.54 6.15 -11.06
CA PRO A 446 -18.57 7.07 -10.46
C PRO A 446 -17.59 7.61 -11.49
N LYS A 447 -17.13 8.85 -11.29
CA LYS A 447 -16.14 9.51 -12.14
C LYS A 447 -14.88 8.68 -12.39
N ALA A 448 -14.38 7.98 -11.37
CA ALA A 448 -13.21 7.11 -11.52
C ALA A 448 -13.45 6.01 -12.56
N VAL A 449 -14.61 5.34 -12.49
CA VAL A 449 -15.01 4.32 -13.47
C VAL A 449 -15.22 4.93 -14.86
N MET A 450 -15.91 6.06 -14.94
CA MET A 450 -16.10 6.78 -16.21
C MET A 450 -14.77 7.10 -16.89
N THR A 451 -13.81 7.61 -16.12
CA THR A 451 -12.47 7.97 -16.60
C THR A 451 -11.74 6.74 -17.12
N SER A 452 -11.74 5.63 -16.38
CA SER A 452 -11.10 4.37 -16.83
C SER A 452 -11.77 3.80 -18.10
N GLU A 453 -13.09 3.92 -18.24
CA GLU A 453 -13.83 3.51 -19.45
C GLU A 453 -13.48 4.37 -20.66
N ILE A 454 -13.40 5.69 -20.49
CA ILE A 454 -12.96 6.61 -21.56
C ILE A 454 -11.53 6.30 -21.96
N ARG A 455 -10.61 6.14 -21.00
CA ARG A 455 -9.20 5.77 -21.26
C ARG A 455 -9.12 4.49 -22.09
N ARG A 456 -9.86 3.44 -21.72
CA ARG A 456 -9.91 2.17 -22.47
C ARG A 456 -10.46 2.35 -23.87
N ALA A 457 -11.53 3.12 -24.05
CA ALA A 457 -12.09 3.38 -25.38
C ALA A 457 -11.11 4.11 -26.31
N LEU A 458 -10.20 4.90 -25.74
CA LEU A 458 -9.17 5.66 -26.44
C LEU A 458 -7.83 4.92 -26.60
N GLU A 459 -7.66 3.73 -26.02
CA GLU A 459 -6.40 2.97 -26.11
C GLU A 459 -5.96 2.71 -27.57
N PRO A 460 -6.84 2.31 -28.51
CA PRO A 460 -6.46 2.19 -29.92
C PRO A 460 -6.15 3.52 -30.62
N VAL A 461 -6.64 4.64 -30.08
CA VAL A 461 -6.34 5.99 -30.60
C VAL A 461 -4.92 6.43 -30.23
N ALA A 462 -4.38 5.92 -29.12
CA ALA A 462 -3.00 6.18 -28.72
C ALA A 462 -1.99 5.65 -29.77
N ASP A 463 -2.27 4.49 -30.39
CA ASP A 463 -1.43 3.96 -31.47
C ASP A 463 -1.44 4.87 -32.70
N VAL A 464 -2.61 5.41 -33.05
CA VAL A 464 -2.74 6.41 -34.13
C VAL A 464 -1.91 7.66 -33.80
N ALA A 465 -2.01 8.15 -32.55
CA ALA A 465 -1.26 9.31 -32.09
C ALA A 465 0.25 9.10 -32.15
N LYS A 466 0.72 7.92 -31.78
CA LYS A 466 2.13 7.53 -31.88
C LYS A 466 2.61 7.55 -33.33
N SER A 467 1.84 6.99 -34.27
CA SER A 467 2.19 7.07 -35.69
C SER A 467 2.24 8.51 -36.21
N VAL A 468 1.29 9.36 -35.82
CA VAL A 468 1.28 10.78 -36.20
C VAL A 468 2.51 11.51 -35.64
N ALA A 469 2.82 11.32 -34.36
CA ALA A 469 3.98 11.95 -33.72
C ALA A 469 5.31 11.54 -34.35
N GLN A 470 5.41 10.29 -34.81
CA GLN A 470 6.60 9.75 -35.49
C GLN A 470 6.63 10.05 -36.99
N SER A 471 5.64 10.77 -37.52
CA SER A 471 5.45 10.97 -38.97
C SER A 471 5.45 9.65 -39.76
N ALA A 472 4.98 8.57 -39.13
CA ALA A 472 4.93 7.23 -39.68
C ALA A 472 3.53 6.91 -40.24
N ALA A 473 3.48 6.03 -41.24
CA ALA A 473 2.21 5.48 -41.69
C ALA A 473 1.61 4.58 -40.59
N TYR A 474 0.35 4.83 -40.24
CA TYR A 474 -0.38 3.94 -39.34
C TYR A 474 -0.66 2.62 -40.06
N SER A 475 -0.23 1.50 -39.49
CA SER A 475 -0.34 0.17 -40.10
C SER A 475 -1.72 -0.46 -39.96
N GLY A 476 -2.58 0.08 -39.10
CA GLY A 476 -3.95 -0.39 -38.88
C GLY A 476 -5.02 0.35 -39.70
N SER A 477 -6.28 -0.03 -39.48
CA SER A 477 -7.44 0.65 -40.08
C SER A 477 -7.94 1.78 -39.16
N MET A 478 -7.71 3.03 -39.56
CA MET A 478 -8.23 4.20 -38.82
C MET A 478 -9.76 4.21 -38.76
N ALA A 479 -10.44 3.71 -39.80
CA ALA A 479 -11.90 3.56 -39.80
C ALA A 479 -12.37 2.57 -38.73
N THR A 480 -11.66 1.44 -38.55
CA THR A 480 -11.97 0.45 -37.51
C THR A 480 -11.70 1.02 -36.11
N VAL A 481 -10.60 1.75 -35.93
CA VAL A 481 -10.31 2.47 -34.67
C VAL A 481 -11.44 3.43 -34.34
N TYR A 482 -11.88 4.23 -35.32
CA TYR A 482 -12.99 5.17 -35.14
C TYR A 482 -14.28 4.47 -34.70
N GLU A 483 -14.75 3.45 -35.44
CA GLU A 483 -16.04 2.82 -35.16
C GLU A 483 -16.05 2.14 -33.78
N ASN A 484 -14.95 1.47 -33.41
CA ASN A 484 -14.83 0.80 -32.11
C ASN A 484 -14.80 1.79 -30.95
N ALA A 485 -13.98 2.85 -31.06
CA ALA A 485 -13.87 3.87 -30.02
C ALA A 485 -15.18 4.67 -29.89
N ARG A 486 -15.80 5.05 -31.02
CA ARG A 486 -17.09 5.74 -31.04
C ARG A 486 -18.17 4.91 -30.36
N THR A 487 -18.35 3.66 -30.78
CA THR A 487 -19.40 2.78 -30.23
C THR A 487 -19.24 2.64 -28.72
N SER A 488 -18.00 2.51 -28.25
CA SER A 488 -17.69 2.44 -26.82
C SER A 488 -18.07 3.73 -26.08
N LEU A 489 -17.66 4.90 -26.58
CA LEU A 489 -17.95 6.20 -25.95
C LEU A 489 -19.44 6.56 -25.99
N ASP A 490 -20.13 6.31 -27.11
CA ASP A 490 -21.58 6.56 -27.24
C ASP A 490 -22.36 5.72 -26.22
N GLY A 491 -21.92 4.48 -25.97
CA GLY A 491 -22.49 3.60 -24.95
C GLY A 491 -22.36 4.10 -23.50
N LEU A 492 -21.41 5.00 -23.23
CA LEU A 492 -21.19 5.59 -21.90
C LEU A 492 -22.10 6.78 -21.58
N GLN A 493 -22.69 7.42 -22.60
CA GLN A 493 -23.49 8.65 -22.40
C GLN A 493 -24.64 8.47 -21.40
N ARG A 494 -25.29 7.30 -21.40
CA ARG A 494 -26.39 6.98 -20.50
C ARG A 494 -25.99 6.85 -19.03
N TYR A 495 -24.68 6.71 -18.76
CA TYR A 495 -24.13 6.51 -17.41
C TYR A 495 -23.42 7.76 -16.86
N ALA A 496 -23.28 8.81 -17.67
CA ALA A 496 -22.51 9.99 -17.32
C ALA A 496 -23.26 10.98 -16.44
N GLU A 497 -22.64 11.36 -15.32
CA GLU A 497 -23.04 12.54 -14.55
C GLU A 497 -22.79 13.82 -15.35
N LYS A 498 -23.46 14.92 -14.97
CA LYS A 498 -23.39 16.20 -15.70
C LYS A 498 -21.96 16.71 -15.81
N ASP A 499 -21.17 16.58 -14.75
CA ASP A 499 -19.81 17.13 -14.68
C ASP A 499 -18.80 16.30 -15.49
N ASP A 500 -19.08 15.01 -15.71
CA ASP A 500 -18.23 14.11 -16.50
C ASP A 500 -18.47 14.22 -18.01
N ARG A 501 -19.57 14.88 -18.44
CA ARG A 501 -19.89 15.08 -19.86
C ARG A 501 -18.82 15.86 -20.61
N THR A 502 -18.09 16.75 -19.92
CA THR A 502 -17.02 17.52 -20.54
C THR A 502 -15.92 16.61 -21.06
N LEU A 503 -15.37 15.72 -20.21
CA LEU A 503 -14.33 14.77 -20.60
C LEU A 503 -14.84 13.82 -21.70
N LEU A 504 -16.05 13.29 -21.55
CA LEU A 504 -16.67 12.42 -22.55
C LEU A 504 -16.80 13.12 -23.91
N SER A 505 -17.26 14.37 -23.93
CA SER A 505 -17.41 15.14 -25.18
C SER A 505 -16.07 15.41 -25.86
N GLN A 506 -15.00 15.69 -25.09
CA GLN A 506 -13.67 15.89 -25.64
C GLN A 506 -13.09 14.58 -26.20
N ALA A 507 -13.32 13.45 -25.52
CA ALA A 507 -12.96 12.13 -26.04
C ALA A 507 -13.70 11.80 -27.34
N GLN A 508 -15.00 12.11 -27.45
CA GLN A 508 -15.77 11.93 -28.68
C GLN A 508 -15.26 12.81 -29.82
N ALA A 509 -14.89 14.07 -29.53
CA ALA A 509 -14.27 14.96 -30.49
C ALA A 509 -12.91 14.43 -30.98
N LEU A 510 -12.10 13.87 -30.08
CA LEU A 510 -10.83 13.23 -30.43
C LEU A 510 -11.02 12.05 -31.39
N VAL A 511 -11.98 11.17 -31.09
CA VAL A 511 -12.32 10.04 -31.97
C VAL A 511 -12.82 10.53 -33.33
N ALA A 512 -13.63 11.60 -33.39
CA ALA A 512 -14.07 12.18 -34.65
C ALA A 512 -12.90 12.71 -35.52
N MET A 513 -11.82 13.18 -34.91
CA MET A 513 -10.61 13.59 -35.64
C MET A 513 -9.88 12.41 -36.28
N VAL A 514 -9.92 11.21 -35.69
CA VAL A 514 -9.39 9.99 -36.34
C VAL A 514 -10.09 9.74 -37.68
N ARG A 515 -11.43 9.88 -37.72
CA ARG A 515 -12.19 9.72 -38.98
C ARG A 515 -11.89 10.82 -40.00
N THR A 516 -11.67 12.04 -39.52
CA THR A 516 -11.32 13.16 -40.40
C THR A 516 -9.96 12.92 -41.04
N MET A 517 -8.96 12.46 -40.27
CA MET A 517 -7.64 12.06 -40.80
C MET A 517 -7.76 10.92 -41.82
N ASP A 518 -8.54 9.87 -41.54
CA ASP A 518 -8.77 8.77 -42.48
C ASP A 518 -9.37 9.26 -43.80
N ARG A 519 -10.37 10.16 -43.74
CA ARG A 519 -11.00 10.74 -44.94
C ARG A 519 -10.01 11.58 -45.75
N VAL A 520 -9.28 12.50 -45.11
CA VAL A 520 -8.30 13.38 -45.79
C VAL A 520 -7.16 12.54 -46.38
N GLY A 521 -6.70 11.51 -45.66
CA GLY A 521 -5.67 10.59 -46.13
C GLY A 521 -6.04 9.83 -47.40
N ARG A 522 -7.31 9.44 -47.56
CA ARG A 522 -7.81 8.70 -48.76
C ARG A 522 -7.99 9.57 -50.00
N VAL A 523 -8.22 10.87 -49.85
CA VAL A 523 -8.53 11.79 -50.97
C VAL A 523 -7.28 12.27 -51.71
N ARG A 524 -6.08 12.01 -51.18
CA ARG A 524 -4.78 12.45 -51.71
C ARG A 524 -4.60 12.11 -53.20
N THR A 525 -4.78 13.11 -54.05
CA THR A 525 -4.41 13.08 -55.47
C THR A 525 -3.64 14.33 -55.93
N GLY A 526 -3.44 15.34 -55.07
CA GLY A 526 -2.67 16.55 -55.43
C GLY A 526 -1.90 17.25 -54.28
N VAL A 527 -1.08 18.24 -54.64
CA VAL A 527 -0.14 18.96 -53.73
C VAL A 527 -0.88 19.77 -52.64
N ASN A 528 -2.07 20.32 -52.94
CA ASN A 528 -2.90 21.05 -51.96
C ASN A 528 -3.46 20.15 -50.84
N ASP A 529 -3.49 18.82 -51.03
CA ASP A 529 -4.01 17.87 -50.03
C ASP A 529 -3.00 17.60 -48.90
N THR A 530 -1.73 17.98 -49.06
CA THR A 530 -0.69 17.75 -48.04
C THR A 530 -0.77 18.73 -46.87
N SER A 531 -1.08 20.01 -47.15
CA SER A 531 -1.32 21.03 -46.10
C SER A 531 -2.54 20.70 -45.24
N SER A 532 -3.64 20.25 -45.87
CA SER A 532 -4.87 19.90 -45.15
C SER A 532 -4.69 18.70 -44.19
N LEU A 533 -3.90 17.69 -44.58
CA LEU A 533 -3.60 16.57 -43.68
C LEU A 533 -2.72 17.04 -42.50
N TYR A 534 -1.71 17.87 -42.77
CA TYR A 534 -0.85 18.41 -41.73
C TYR A 534 -1.65 19.21 -40.69
N ASP A 535 -2.55 20.09 -41.14
CA ASP A 535 -3.42 20.86 -40.25
C ASP A 535 -4.33 19.94 -39.41
N THR A 536 -4.87 18.88 -40.01
CA THR A 536 -5.71 17.89 -39.32
C THR A 536 -4.90 17.12 -38.27
N GLN A 537 -3.66 16.72 -38.58
CA GLN A 537 -2.75 16.06 -37.65
C GLN A 537 -2.36 16.96 -36.47
N GLN A 538 -2.17 18.27 -36.71
CA GLN A 538 -1.90 19.24 -35.65
C GLN A 538 -3.11 19.42 -34.72
N GLN A 539 -4.32 19.54 -35.28
CA GLN A 539 -5.55 19.60 -34.48
C GLN A 539 -5.78 18.33 -33.66
N PHE A 540 -5.56 17.16 -34.28
CA PHE A 540 -5.61 15.88 -33.59
C PHE A 540 -4.61 15.83 -32.42
N THR A 541 -3.35 16.22 -32.65
CA THR A 541 -2.31 16.21 -31.62
C THR A 541 -2.64 17.12 -30.45
N LYS A 542 -3.17 18.32 -30.72
CA LYS A 542 -3.62 19.27 -29.68
C LYS A 542 -4.79 18.73 -28.85
N LEU A 543 -5.74 18.06 -29.50
CA LEU A 543 -6.88 17.48 -28.81
C LEU A 543 -6.47 16.23 -28.01
N TYR A 544 -5.58 15.41 -28.56
CA TYR A 544 -5.00 14.24 -27.89
C TYR A 544 -4.25 14.67 -26.62
N SER A 545 -3.43 15.73 -26.68
CA SER A 545 -2.73 16.24 -25.49
C SER A 545 -3.69 16.78 -24.43
N THR A 546 -4.75 17.50 -24.85
CA THR A 546 -5.78 18.00 -23.92
C THR A 546 -6.48 16.85 -23.19
N VAL A 547 -6.93 15.83 -23.91
CA VAL A 547 -7.59 14.66 -23.32
C VAL A 547 -6.62 13.87 -22.45
N SER A 548 -5.36 13.70 -22.88
CA SER A 548 -4.32 13.01 -22.11
C SER A 548 -4.07 13.69 -20.76
N VAL A 549 -4.01 15.03 -20.73
CA VAL A 549 -3.83 15.80 -19.48
C VAL A 549 -5.03 15.63 -18.55
N LEU A 550 -6.26 15.65 -19.07
CA LEU A 550 -7.45 15.43 -18.25
C LEU A 550 -7.50 14.01 -17.66
N LEU A 551 -7.12 13.01 -18.45
CA LEU A 551 -7.03 11.63 -18.02
C LEU A 551 -5.89 11.41 -17.00
N GLU A 552 -4.71 12.02 -17.21
CA GLU A 552 -3.59 12.02 -16.26
C GLU A 552 -3.99 12.67 -14.93
N ALA A 553 -4.66 13.82 -14.96
CA ALA A 553 -5.14 14.51 -13.76
C ALA A 553 -6.18 13.69 -12.98
N ALA A 554 -6.89 12.79 -13.66
CA ALA A 554 -7.82 11.85 -13.05
C ALA A 554 -7.17 10.51 -12.64
N GLY A 555 -5.84 10.36 -12.79
CA GLY A 555 -5.09 9.16 -12.41
C GLY A 555 -5.13 8.01 -13.41
N GLU A 556 -5.62 8.25 -14.63
CA GLU A 556 -5.88 7.24 -15.68
C GLU A 556 -5.14 7.60 -16.99
N PRO A 557 -3.80 7.71 -17.00
CA PRO A 557 -3.04 8.13 -18.17
C PRO A 557 -3.27 7.23 -19.40
N LEU A 558 -3.29 7.84 -20.59
CA LEU A 558 -3.20 7.07 -21.83
C LEU A 558 -1.81 6.41 -21.96
N PRO A 559 -1.69 5.28 -22.67
CA PRO A 559 -0.40 4.70 -23.01
C PRO A 559 0.47 5.73 -23.74
N ARG A 560 1.75 5.81 -23.36
CA ARG A 560 2.74 6.69 -23.99
C ARG A 560 3.45 6.03 -25.17
#